data_AF-A0A371QXQ5-F1
#
_entry.id   AF-A0A371QXQ5-F1
#
_cell.length_a   1.000
_cell.length_b   1.000
_cell.length_c   1.000
_cell.angle_alpha   90.00
_cell.angle_beta   90.00
_cell.angle_gamma   90.00
#
_symmetry.space_group_name_H-M   'P 1'
#
loop_
_entity.id
_entity.type
_entity.pdbx_description
1 polymer ?
#
loop_
_entity_poly.entity_id
_entity_poly.type
_entity_poly.pdbx_seq_one_letter_code
_entity_poly.pdbx_strand_id
1 'polypeptide(L)'
;MELVRELKPRLGYYVYETSLIRLADGVMYERWVYNVTKTDGGYSVVRTLYSFMLIDGRWLNGSAVDEWLVVNNTVIWLHSITGDSLWVHNYTERPISMNCLSLLVAPPFWPYVAEGRQFNVKWVTNVTFLPPFGNGTVRGEFSDKYKVGKELVDCRGPVGKCYVVEAELKRKYYAPRINMVNEFEPYRYVFYVDLSGVVVEVREYAGRSKTPTLTIKLVEWT
;
A
#
# COMPACT_ATOMS: atom_id res chain seq x y z
N MET A 1 -0.59 -29.53 0.20
CA MET A 1 -0.74 -28.27 0.95
C MET A 1 0.45 -27.41 0.55
N GLU A 2 0.26 -26.39 -0.30
CA GLU A 2 1.38 -25.56 -0.73
C GLU A 2 1.90 -24.72 0.44
N LEU A 3 3.22 -24.71 0.64
CA LEU A 3 3.87 -23.90 1.66
C LEU A 3 3.69 -22.42 1.30
N VAL A 4 2.82 -21.72 2.02
CA VAL A 4 2.71 -20.27 1.96
C VAL A 4 3.94 -19.71 2.66
N ARG A 5 4.69 -18.81 2.01
CA ARG A 5 5.89 -18.20 2.63
C ARG A 5 5.46 -17.37 3.84
N GLU A 6 6.34 -17.24 4.82
CA GLU A 6 6.09 -16.32 5.92
C GLU A 6 6.30 -14.86 5.44
N LEU A 7 5.37 -13.97 5.80
CA LEU A 7 5.53 -12.53 5.70
C LEU A 7 6.48 -12.09 6.81
N LYS A 8 7.76 -12.07 6.47
CA LYS A 8 8.84 -11.66 7.36
C LYS A 8 9.52 -10.40 6.79
N PRO A 9 9.10 -9.20 7.21
CA PRO A 9 9.69 -7.95 6.75
C PRO A 9 11.20 -7.93 6.98
N ARG A 10 11.96 -7.43 6.00
CA ARG A 10 13.39 -7.22 6.16
C ARG A 10 13.62 -6.00 7.05
N LEU A 11 14.37 -6.17 8.14
CA LEU A 11 14.76 -5.07 9.03
C LEU A 11 15.56 -4.03 8.26
N GLY A 12 15.44 -2.77 8.69
CA GLY A 12 16.20 -1.67 8.12
C GLY A 12 15.38 -0.44 7.84
N TYR A 13 16.01 0.49 7.15
CA TYR A 13 15.44 1.77 6.75
C TYR A 13 15.25 1.79 5.24
N TYR A 14 14.11 2.29 4.77
CA TYR A 14 13.77 2.32 3.35
C TYR A 14 13.13 3.66 2.98
N VAL A 15 13.58 4.25 1.88
CA VAL A 15 13.03 5.50 1.37
C VAL A 15 12.44 5.28 0.00
N TYR A 16 11.20 5.71 -0.15
CA TYR A 16 10.49 5.74 -1.42
C TYR A 16 10.18 7.17 -1.85
N GLU A 17 10.12 7.35 -3.15
CA GLU A 17 9.83 8.63 -3.80
C GLU A 17 8.80 8.42 -4.91
N THR A 18 7.82 9.31 -5.01
CA THR A 18 6.89 9.33 -6.13
C THR A 18 7.48 10.07 -7.33
N SER A 19 7.08 9.72 -8.55
CA SER A 19 7.21 10.62 -9.69
C SER A 19 6.37 11.88 -9.45
N LEU A 20 6.77 13.04 -10.00
CA LEU A 20 5.98 14.27 -9.91
C LEU A 20 4.53 14.03 -10.36
N ILE A 21 3.60 14.24 -9.43
CA ILE A 21 2.16 14.13 -9.64
C ILE A 21 1.68 15.51 -10.13
N ARG A 22 1.10 15.55 -11.32
CA ARG A 22 0.54 16.78 -11.88
C ARG A 22 -0.83 17.05 -11.25
N LEU A 23 -0.98 18.23 -10.66
CA LEU A 23 -2.26 18.76 -10.21
C LEU A 23 -2.82 19.74 -11.26
N ALA A 24 -4.07 20.17 -11.10
CA ALA A 24 -4.67 21.15 -12.02
C ALA A 24 -3.93 22.51 -11.99
N ASP A 25 -3.41 22.89 -10.82
CA ASP A 25 -2.84 24.19 -10.46
C ASP A 25 -1.43 24.07 -9.86
N GLY A 26 -0.79 22.90 -10.00
CA GLY A 26 0.47 22.66 -9.33
C GLY A 26 1.11 21.30 -9.60
N VAL A 27 2.10 20.99 -8.76
CA VAL A 27 2.75 19.68 -8.73
C VAL A 27 2.89 19.20 -7.30
N MET A 28 2.78 17.89 -7.13
CA MET A 28 3.00 17.22 -5.86
C MET A 28 4.08 16.16 -6.01
N TYR A 29 4.81 15.96 -4.92
CA TYR A 29 5.80 14.92 -4.77
C TYR A 29 5.74 14.39 -3.35
N GLU A 30 5.96 13.10 -3.16
CA GLU A 30 5.93 12.47 -1.84
C GLU A 30 7.17 11.64 -1.60
N ARG A 31 7.69 11.72 -0.36
CA ARG A 31 8.79 10.91 0.15
C ARG A 31 8.31 10.07 1.32
N TRP A 32 8.42 8.75 1.20
CA TRP A 32 7.89 7.82 2.19
C TRP A 32 9.07 7.11 2.85
N VAL A 33 9.19 7.28 4.16
CA VAL A 33 10.30 6.78 4.95
C VAL A 33 9.81 5.66 5.84
N TYR A 34 10.29 4.44 5.65
CA TYR A 34 9.97 3.30 6.48
C TYR A 34 11.13 2.93 7.40
N ASN A 35 10.81 2.64 8.65
CA ASN A 35 11.70 2.01 9.61
C ASN A 35 11.10 0.67 10.06
N VAL A 36 11.82 -0.42 9.82
CA VAL A 36 11.38 -1.77 10.12
C VAL A 36 12.24 -2.34 11.24
N THR A 37 11.63 -2.61 12.39
CA THR A 37 12.30 -3.12 13.59
C THR A 37 11.66 -4.42 14.07
N LYS A 38 12.42 -5.23 14.80
CA LYS A 38 11.91 -6.44 15.44
C LYS A 38 11.46 -6.11 16.86
N THR A 39 10.31 -6.63 17.26
CA THR A 39 9.78 -6.54 18.63
C THR A 39 9.55 -7.95 19.19
N ASP A 40 9.25 -8.07 20.47
CA ASP A 40 8.96 -9.36 21.11
C ASP A 40 7.73 -10.07 20.50
N GLY A 41 6.79 -9.28 19.92
CA GLY A 41 5.56 -9.77 19.31
C GLY A 41 5.59 -9.93 17.78
N GLY A 42 6.67 -9.55 17.09
CA GLY A 42 6.73 -9.57 15.63
C GLY A 42 7.66 -8.49 15.05
N TYR A 43 7.16 -7.76 14.06
CA TYR A 43 7.89 -6.64 13.43
C TYR A 43 7.07 -5.37 13.53
N SER A 44 7.66 -4.30 14.06
CA SER A 44 7.08 -2.96 13.98
C SER A 44 7.57 -2.28 12.71
N VAL A 45 6.64 -1.69 11.97
CA VAL A 45 6.93 -0.88 10.78
C VAL A 45 6.38 0.50 11.03
N VAL A 46 7.24 1.51 11.03
CA VAL A 46 6.83 2.91 11.12
C VAL A 46 7.08 3.57 9.78
N ARG A 47 6.06 4.21 9.19
CA ARG A 47 6.22 5.05 8.01
C ARG A 47 6.04 6.50 8.39
N THR A 48 6.95 7.36 7.94
CA THR A 48 6.73 8.79 7.85
C THR A 48 6.55 9.17 6.39
N LEU A 49 5.36 9.67 6.05
CA LEU A 49 5.03 10.22 4.75
C LEU A 49 5.28 11.72 4.79
N TYR A 50 6.10 12.23 3.87
CA TYR A 50 6.28 13.65 3.61
C TYR A 50 5.65 13.98 2.26
N SER A 51 4.72 14.94 2.23
CA SER A 51 4.10 15.42 1.00
C SER A 51 4.52 16.87 0.76
N PHE A 52 5.06 17.14 -0.42
CA PHE A 52 5.53 18.45 -0.86
C PHE A 52 4.68 18.87 -2.07
N MET A 53 4.03 20.01 -1.97
CA MET A 53 3.16 20.56 -3.02
C MET A 53 3.61 21.97 -3.39
N LEU A 54 3.69 22.24 -4.69
CA LEU A 54 3.86 23.58 -5.23
C LEU A 54 2.59 23.96 -5.98
N ILE A 55 1.80 24.87 -5.41
CA ILE A 55 0.52 25.34 -5.94
C ILE A 55 0.56 26.87 -5.99
N ASP A 56 0.21 27.47 -7.13
CA ASP A 56 0.23 28.92 -7.31
C ASP A 56 1.53 29.62 -6.85
N GLY A 57 2.67 28.97 -7.07
CA GLY A 57 3.99 29.47 -6.68
C GLY A 57 4.29 29.40 -5.18
N ARG A 58 3.45 28.74 -4.37
CA ARG A 58 3.63 28.55 -2.93
C ARG A 58 3.91 27.08 -2.60
N TRP A 59 4.89 26.87 -1.73
CA TRP A 59 5.17 25.56 -1.17
C TRP A 59 4.26 25.26 0.02
N LEU A 60 3.58 24.11 -0.05
CA LEU A 60 2.82 23.52 1.04
C LEU A 60 3.43 22.18 1.38
N ASN A 61 3.68 21.95 2.66
CA ASN A 61 4.29 20.71 3.15
C ASN A 61 3.37 20.07 4.18
N GLY A 62 3.25 18.74 4.11
CA GLY A 62 2.50 17.95 5.07
C GLY A 62 3.31 16.73 5.49
N SER A 63 3.01 16.21 6.67
CA SER A 63 3.57 14.94 7.13
C SER A 63 2.53 14.09 7.84
N ALA A 64 2.58 12.80 7.61
CA ALA A 64 1.82 11.80 8.35
C ALA A 64 2.75 10.70 8.86
N VAL A 65 2.42 10.13 10.03
CA VAL A 65 3.14 8.99 10.61
C VAL A 65 2.17 7.85 10.82
N ASP A 66 2.49 6.70 10.27
CA ASP A 66 1.70 5.48 10.40
C ASP A 66 2.53 4.40 11.07
N GLU A 67 1.92 3.65 11.97
CA GLU A 67 2.55 2.50 12.61
C GLU A 67 1.78 1.22 12.32
N TRP A 68 2.48 0.19 11.85
CA TRP A 68 1.97 -1.15 11.68
C TRP A 68 2.75 -2.16 12.51
N LEU A 69 2.07 -3.25 12.84
CA LEU A 69 2.66 -4.44 13.41
C LEU A 69 2.43 -5.62 12.46
N VAL A 70 3.49 -6.39 12.19
CA VAL A 70 3.41 -7.64 11.43
C VAL A 70 3.63 -8.82 12.36
N VAL A 71 2.60 -9.65 12.54
CA VAL A 71 2.59 -10.81 13.43
C VAL A 71 1.97 -12.01 12.71
N ASN A 72 2.62 -13.16 12.68
CA ASN A 72 2.07 -14.41 12.14
C ASN A 72 1.35 -14.23 10.78
N ASN A 73 2.04 -13.67 9.78
CA ASN A 73 1.48 -13.38 8.44
C ASN A 73 0.31 -12.39 8.39
N THR A 74 0.12 -11.62 9.45
CA THR A 74 -0.95 -10.63 9.57
C THR A 74 -0.36 -9.25 9.73
N VAL A 75 -0.90 -8.27 9.00
CA VAL A 75 -0.54 -6.86 9.14
C VAL A 75 -1.63 -6.17 9.95
N ILE A 76 -1.24 -5.43 10.97
CA ILE A 76 -2.14 -4.68 11.84
C ILE A 76 -1.74 -3.23 11.73
N TRP A 77 -2.62 -2.36 11.25
CA TRP A 77 -2.41 -0.92 11.34
C TRP A 77 -2.78 -0.50 12.75
N LEU A 78 -1.89 0.17 13.49
CA LEU A 78 -2.17 0.59 14.85
C LEU A 78 -2.82 1.97 14.87
N HIS A 79 -2.13 2.95 14.29
CA HIS A 79 -2.62 4.32 14.21
C HIS A 79 -1.96 5.12 13.10
N SER A 80 -2.56 6.28 12.80
CA SER A 80 -2.04 7.32 11.93
C SER A 80 -2.06 8.66 12.65
N ILE A 81 -0.97 9.43 12.56
CA ILE A 81 -0.83 10.77 13.12
C ILE A 81 -0.65 11.74 11.97
N THR A 82 -1.42 12.83 11.96
CA THR A 82 -1.28 13.91 10.96
C THR A 82 -1.51 15.25 11.64
N GLY A 83 -0.46 16.07 11.77
CA GLY A 83 -0.50 17.28 12.61
C GLY A 83 -0.88 16.92 14.05
N ASP A 84 -1.88 17.61 14.60
CA ASP A 84 -2.41 17.36 15.95
C ASP A 84 -3.47 16.25 16.01
N SER A 85 -3.79 15.60 14.88
CA SER A 85 -4.83 14.57 14.79
C SER A 85 -4.24 13.16 14.90
N LEU A 86 -4.84 12.32 15.74
CA LEU A 86 -4.54 10.88 15.88
C LEU A 86 -5.77 10.06 15.45
N TRP A 87 -5.55 9.12 14.55
CA TRP A 87 -6.54 8.15 14.08
C TRP A 87 -6.12 6.76 14.54
N VAL A 88 -6.88 6.13 15.43
CA VAL A 88 -6.60 4.76 15.90
C VAL A 88 -7.35 3.77 15.02
N HIS A 89 -6.60 2.93 14.32
CA HIS A 89 -7.11 1.98 13.34
C HIS A 89 -7.09 0.57 13.91
N ASN A 90 -7.74 0.30 15.04
CA ASN A 90 -7.66 -1.02 15.69
C ASN A 90 -8.49 -2.10 14.95
N TYR A 91 -8.11 -2.43 13.72
CA TYR A 91 -8.65 -3.53 12.95
C TYR A 91 -7.51 -4.34 12.32
N THR A 92 -7.73 -5.65 12.24
CA THR A 92 -6.78 -6.57 11.63
C THR A 92 -6.92 -6.49 10.12
N GLU A 93 -5.83 -6.12 9.43
CA GLU A 93 -5.77 -6.28 8.00
C GLU A 93 -5.32 -7.71 7.69
N ARG A 94 -6.27 -8.51 7.18
CA ARG A 94 -5.89 -9.80 6.60
C ARG A 94 -4.87 -9.55 5.50
N PRO A 95 -3.91 -10.47 5.31
CA PRO A 95 -2.98 -10.33 4.21
C PRO A 95 -3.78 -10.12 2.93
N ILE A 96 -3.44 -9.05 2.21
CA ILE A 96 -3.98 -8.58 0.94
C ILE A 96 -5.16 -7.56 1.02
N SER A 97 -5.21 -6.72 2.05
CA SER A 97 -6.13 -5.56 2.14
C SER A 97 -5.75 -4.39 1.21
N MET A 98 -6.67 -3.40 1.12
CA MET A 98 -6.69 -2.12 0.37
C MET A 98 -5.39 -1.29 0.32
N ASN A 99 -4.43 -1.67 1.13
CA ASN A 99 -3.28 -0.92 1.60
C ASN A 99 -1.97 -1.48 1.03
N CYS A 100 -2.03 -2.23 -0.06
CA CYS A 100 -0.86 -2.78 -0.76
C CYS A 100 0.15 -1.70 -1.19
N LEU A 101 -0.29 -0.46 -1.42
CA LEU A 101 0.62 0.68 -1.57
C LEU A 101 1.20 1.14 -0.24
N SER A 102 0.43 1.12 0.85
CA SER A 102 0.83 1.71 2.13
C SER A 102 1.99 0.99 2.84
N LEU A 103 2.25 -0.29 2.53
CA LEU A 103 3.30 -1.09 3.17
C LEU A 103 4.22 -1.77 2.15
N LEU A 104 4.98 -0.96 1.40
CA LEU A 104 5.89 -1.43 0.35
C LEU A 104 7.04 -2.32 0.85
N VAL A 105 7.43 -2.16 2.12
CA VAL A 105 8.50 -2.95 2.76
C VAL A 105 8.03 -4.35 3.23
N ALA A 106 6.71 -4.57 3.25
CA ALA A 106 6.10 -5.82 3.67
C ALA A 106 4.71 -5.97 3.00
N PRO A 107 4.67 -6.07 1.66
CA PRO A 107 3.41 -6.09 0.94
C PRO A 107 2.61 -7.32 1.38
N PRO A 108 1.36 -7.17 1.84
CA PRO A 108 0.60 -8.26 2.44
C PRO A 108 0.34 -9.46 1.50
N PHE A 109 0.46 -9.28 0.18
CA PHE A 109 0.34 -10.35 -0.81
C PHE A 109 1.63 -11.16 -1.03
N TRP A 110 2.77 -10.74 -0.45
CA TRP A 110 4.07 -11.39 -0.58
C TRP A 110 4.07 -12.91 -0.31
N PRO A 111 3.37 -13.43 0.73
CA PRO A 111 3.32 -14.86 1.01
C PRO A 111 2.88 -15.75 -0.16
N TYR A 112 2.13 -15.18 -1.10
CA TYR A 112 1.53 -15.85 -2.24
C TYR A 112 2.28 -15.60 -3.55
N VAL A 113 3.37 -14.83 -3.54
CA VAL A 113 4.14 -14.53 -4.75
C VAL A 113 5.05 -15.71 -5.09
N ALA A 114 4.87 -16.25 -6.29
CA ALA A 114 5.70 -17.28 -6.89
C ALA A 114 5.63 -17.19 -8.42
N GLU A 115 6.68 -17.62 -9.13
CA GLU A 115 6.77 -17.51 -10.60
C GLU A 115 5.54 -18.13 -11.29
N GLY A 116 4.96 -17.38 -12.23
CA GLY A 116 3.81 -17.81 -13.02
C GLY A 116 2.49 -17.94 -12.26
N ARG A 117 2.48 -17.69 -10.95
CA ARG A 117 1.29 -17.88 -10.11
C ARG A 117 0.23 -16.81 -10.38
N GLN A 118 -1.03 -17.22 -10.28
CA GLN A 118 -2.18 -16.32 -10.28
C GLN A 118 -3.03 -16.59 -9.04
N PHE A 119 -3.50 -15.52 -8.41
CA PHE A 119 -4.36 -15.64 -7.24
C PHE A 119 -5.30 -14.44 -7.13
N ASN A 120 -6.45 -14.67 -6.49
CA ASN A 120 -7.47 -13.65 -6.28
C ASN A 120 -7.72 -13.52 -4.79
N VAL A 121 -8.02 -12.30 -4.36
CA VAL A 121 -8.32 -11.99 -2.97
C VAL A 121 -9.63 -11.24 -2.94
N LYS A 122 -10.51 -11.65 -2.04
CA LYS A 122 -11.76 -10.95 -1.75
C LYS A 122 -11.84 -10.66 -0.28
N TRP A 123 -12.19 -9.44 0.08
CA TRP A 123 -12.40 -9.05 1.46
C TRP A 123 -13.49 -7.99 1.58
N VAL A 124 -14.05 -7.89 2.78
CA VAL A 124 -15.14 -6.97 3.11
C VAL A 124 -14.73 -6.20 4.36
N THR A 125 -14.97 -4.89 4.37
CA THR A 125 -14.78 -4.05 5.55
C THR A 125 -16.06 -3.32 5.92
N ASN A 126 -16.21 -3.05 7.21
CA ASN A 126 -17.29 -2.22 7.74
C ASN A 126 -16.64 -1.11 8.56
N VAL A 127 -16.81 0.14 8.13
CA VAL A 127 -16.33 1.32 8.84
C VAL A 127 -17.53 1.99 9.48
N THR A 128 -17.56 2.05 10.81
CA THR A 128 -18.60 2.76 11.56
C THR A 128 -18.05 4.10 12.02
N PHE A 129 -18.67 5.18 11.54
CA PHE A 129 -18.37 6.53 12.00
C PHE A 129 -19.13 6.78 13.31
N LEU A 130 -18.39 7.29 14.30
CA LEU A 130 -18.93 7.74 15.58
C LEU A 130 -18.96 9.29 15.61
N PRO A 131 -19.84 9.91 16.44
CA PRO A 131 -19.87 11.34 16.62
C PRO A 131 -18.50 11.90 17.09
N PRO A 132 -18.10 13.11 16.69
CA PRO A 132 -18.85 14.10 15.89
C PRO A 132 -18.74 13.91 14.37
N PHE A 133 -17.96 12.93 13.89
CA PHE A 133 -17.63 12.76 12.47
C PHE A 133 -18.75 12.12 11.63
N GLY A 134 -19.85 11.72 12.28
CA GLY A 134 -21.07 11.17 11.65
C GLY A 134 -21.60 9.96 12.43
N ASN A 135 -22.87 9.61 12.18
CA ASN A 135 -23.44 8.31 12.58
C ASN A 135 -23.72 7.50 11.32
N GLY A 136 -23.04 6.37 11.14
CA GLY A 136 -23.34 5.46 10.04
C GLY A 136 -22.25 4.42 9.78
N THR A 137 -22.63 3.34 9.12
CA THR A 137 -21.71 2.28 8.70
C THR A 137 -21.56 2.31 7.18
N VAL A 138 -20.33 2.35 6.69
CA VAL A 138 -19.97 2.15 5.29
C VAL A 138 -19.42 0.75 5.15
N ARG A 139 -20.00 -0.04 4.23
CA ARG A 139 -19.49 -1.36 3.87
C ARG A 139 -18.69 -1.26 2.58
N GLY A 140 -17.44 -1.72 2.60
CA GLY A 140 -16.61 -1.86 1.41
C GLY A 140 -16.46 -3.32 1.02
N GLU A 141 -16.62 -3.64 -0.26
CA GLU A 141 -16.32 -4.93 -0.87
C GLU A 141 -15.18 -4.77 -1.86
N PHE A 142 -14.19 -5.64 -1.76
CA PHE A 142 -12.94 -5.54 -2.51
C PHE A 142 -12.63 -6.87 -3.17
N SER A 143 -12.15 -6.78 -4.41
CA SER A 143 -11.71 -7.94 -5.18
C SER A 143 -10.44 -7.57 -5.93
N ASP A 144 -9.34 -8.19 -5.53
CA ASP A 144 -8.03 -7.97 -6.10
C ASP A 144 -7.58 -9.22 -6.83
N LYS A 145 -7.04 -9.05 -8.04
CA LYS A 145 -6.48 -10.13 -8.85
C LYS A 145 -4.99 -9.89 -9.03
N TYR A 146 -4.20 -10.93 -8.86
CA TYR A 146 -2.75 -10.86 -8.98
C TYR A 146 -2.25 -11.90 -9.98
N LYS A 147 -1.27 -11.51 -10.79
CA LYS A 147 -0.58 -12.36 -11.75
C LYS A 147 0.91 -12.08 -11.67
N VAL A 148 1.67 -13.13 -11.34
CA VAL A 148 3.13 -13.06 -11.22
C VAL A 148 3.76 -13.51 -12.54
N GLY A 149 4.77 -12.77 -13.00
CA GLY A 149 5.59 -13.14 -14.15
C GLY A 149 6.25 -14.51 -13.99
N LYS A 150 6.55 -15.17 -15.12
CA LYS A 150 7.24 -16.47 -15.12
C LYS A 150 8.75 -16.36 -14.92
N GLU A 151 9.30 -15.17 -15.13
CA GLU A 151 10.73 -14.89 -15.08
C GLU A 151 11.01 -13.78 -14.07
N LEU A 152 12.15 -13.88 -13.41
CA LEU A 152 12.68 -12.82 -12.56
C LEU A 152 13.40 -11.77 -13.40
N VAL A 153 13.29 -10.51 -13.00
CA VAL A 153 13.99 -9.39 -13.65
C VAL A 153 15.05 -8.81 -12.72
N ASP A 154 16.08 -8.21 -13.30
CA ASP A 154 17.04 -7.39 -12.53
C ASP A 154 16.34 -6.17 -11.96
N CYS A 155 16.67 -5.82 -10.72
CA CYS A 155 16.10 -4.65 -10.06
C CYS A 155 17.02 -4.06 -9.00
N ARG A 156 16.74 -2.82 -8.59
CA ARG A 156 17.50 -2.11 -7.56
C ARG A 156 16.91 -2.38 -6.18
N GLY A 157 16.98 -3.64 -5.74
CA GLY A 157 16.51 -4.09 -4.45
C GLY A 157 17.61 -4.72 -3.59
N PRO A 158 17.30 -5.09 -2.34
CA PRO A 158 18.28 -5.67 -1.43
C PRO A 158 18.91 -7.00 -1.89
N VAL A 159 18.22 -7.76 -2.74
CA VAL A 159 18.74 -9.00 -3.36
C VAL A 159 19.12 -8.77 -4.82
N GLY A 160 18.43 -7.86 -5.51
CA GLY A 160 18.74 -7.44 -6.89
C GLY A 160 17.97 -8.20 -7.97
N LYS A 161 17.04 -9.08 -7.58
CA LYS A 161 16.14 -9.81 -8.47
C LYS A 161 14.71 -9.62 -8.01
N CYS A 162 13.81 -9.35 -8.94
CA CYS A 162 12.41 -9.04 -8.64
C CYS A 162 11.43 -9.94 -9.37
N TYR A 163 10.35 -10.27 -8.68
CA TYR A 163 9.09 -10.67 -9.31
C TYR A 163 8.40 -9.46 -9.93
N VAL A 164 7.83 -9.63 -11.12
CA VAL A 164 6.87 -8.66 -11.68
C VAL A 164 5.47 -9.15 -11.35
N VAL A 165 4.72 -8.38 -10.57
CA VAL A 165 3.36 -8.72 -10.13
C VAL A 165 2.38 -7.71 -10.70
N GLU A 166 1.58 -8.15 -11.66
CA GLU A 166 0.44 -7.38 -12.20
C GLU A 166 -0.75 -7.54 -11.24
N ALA A 167 -1.38 -6.43 -10.86
CA ALA A 167 -2.55 -6.44 -10.01
C ALA A 167 -3.71 -5.63 -10.62
N GLU A 168 -4.93 -6.11 -10.46
CA GLU A 168 -6.18 -5.40 -10.79
C GLU A 168 -7.07 -5.35 -9.55
N LEU A 169 -7.34 -4.15 -9.04
CA LEU A 169 -8.06 -3.94 -7.79
C LEU A 169 -9.44 -3.35 -8.10
N LYS A 170 -10.49 -4.05 -7.67
CA LYS A 170 -11.88 -3.59 -7.79
C LYS A 170 -12.41 -3.24 -6.42
N ARG A 171 -13.04 -2.07 -6.31
CA ARG A 171 -13.57 -1.54 -5.06
C ARG A 171 -15.02 -1.14 -5.24
N LYS A 172 -15.86 -1.58 -4.32
CA LYS A 172 -17.28 -1.22 -4.26
C LYS A 172 -17.65 -0.81 -2.85
N TYR A 173 -18.17 0.38 -2.69
CA TYR A 173 -18.60 0.91 -1.40
C TYR A 173 -20.11 1.06 -1.38
N TYR A 174 -20.69 0.69 -0.24
CA TYR A 174 -22.09 0.80 0.06
C TYR A 174 -22.24 1.67 1.30
N ALA A 175 -22.93 2.80 1.16
CA ALA A 175 -23.29 3.68 2.27
C ALA A 175 -24.83 3.71 2.40
N PRO A 176 -25.42 2.82 3.23
CA PRO A 176 -26.87 2.63 3.28
C PRO A 176 -27.64 3.90 3.67
N ARG A 177 -27.07 4.73 4.55
CA ARG A 177 -27.73 5.95 5.05
C ARG A 177 -28.03 6.98 3.95
N ILE A 178 -27.26 6.97 2.87
CA ILE A 178 -27.43 7.86 1.72
C ILE A 178 -27.77 7.10 0.45
N ASN A 179 -28.14 5.82 0.54
CA ASN A 179 -28.41 4.93 -0.59
C ASN A 179 -27.35 5.01 -1.72
N MET A 180 -26.09 5.22 -1.35
CA MET A 180 -25.01 5.43 -2.30
C MET A 180 -24.26 4.12 -2.51
N VAL A 181 -24.17 3.71 -3.77
CA VAL A 181 -23.28 2.63 -4.24
C VAL A 181 -22.24 3.27 -5.14
N ASN A 182 -21.00 3.33 -4.67
CA ASN A 182 -19.88 3.80 -5.46
C ASN A 182 -19.06 2.60 -5.91
N GLU A 183 -19.09 2.33 -7.21
CA GLU A 183 -18.19 1.39 -7.88
C GLU A 183 -17.12 2.19 -8.59
N PHE A 184 -15.86 1.94 -8.24
CA PHE A 184 -14.72 2.61 -8.85
C PHE A 184 -14.22 1.79 -10.04
N GLU A 185 -13.77 2.47 -11.10
CA GLU A 185 -13.03 1.79 -12.16
C GLU A 185 -11.82 1.03 -11.57
N PRO A 186 -11.49 -0.16 -12.10
CA PRO A 186 -10.40 -0.94 -11.57
C PRO A 186 -9.07 -0.20 -11.71
N TYR A 187 -8.37 -0.02 -10.61
CA TYR A 187 -6.98 0.42 -10.63
C TYR A 187 -6.10 -0.77 -11.00
N ARG A 188 -5.18 -0.56 -11.94
CA ARG A 188 -4.20 -1.56 -12.33
C ARG A 188 -2.84 -1.15 -11.81
N TYR A 189 -2.10 -2.10 -11.25
CA TYR A 189 -0.75 -1.87 -10.74
C TYR A 189 0.22 -2.88 -11.33
N VAL A 190 1.47 -2.47 -11.44
CA VAL A 190 2.60 -3.37 -11.68
C VAL A 190 3.60 -3.15 -10.56
N PHE A 191 3.79 -4.16 -9.72
CA PHE A 191 4.75 -4.17 -8.63
C PHE A 191 6.01 -4.92 -9.06
N TYR A 192 7.17 -4.36 -8.73
CA TYR A 192 8.46 -5.04 -8.78
C TYR A 192 8.83 -5.41 -7.36
N VAL A 193 8.75 -6.70 -7.01
CA VAL A 193 8.98 -7.18 -5.65
C VAL A 193 10.29 -7.94 -5.59
N ASP A 194 11.28 -7.37 -4.91
CA ASP A 194 12.59 -8.01 -4.69
C ASP A 194 12.41 -9.34 -3.94
N LEU A 195 13.31 -10.29 -4.15
CA LEU A 195 13.26 -11.60 -3.49
C LEU A 195 13.30 -11.51 -1.94
N SER A 196 13.71 -10.38 -1.37
CA SER A 196 13.57 -10.09 0.07
C SER A 196 12.15 -9.76 0.53
N GLY A 197 11.20 -9.58 -0.38
CA GLY A 197 9.83 -9.17 -0.11
C GLY A 197 9.61 -7.65 -0.15
N VAL A 198 10.66 -6.85 -0.37
CA VAL A 198 10.56 -5.39 -0.52
C VAL A 198 10.09 -5.04 -1.93
N VAL A 199 9.04 -4.23 -2.06
CA VAL A 199 8.66 -3.64 -3.35
C VAL A 199 9.69 -2.58 -3.71
N VAL A 200 10.34 -2.65 -4.87
CA VAL A 200 11.33 -1.64 -5.29
C VAL A 200 10.75 -0.59 -6.22
N GLU A 201 9.68 -0.93 -6.91
CA GLU A 201 8.95 -0.01 -7.77
C GLU A 201 7.49 -0.46 -7.86
N VAL A 202 6.57 0.49 -7.85
CA VAL A 202 5.17 0.27 -8.23
C VAL A 202 4.75 1.31 -9.25
N ARG A 203 4.05 0.85 -10.29
CA ARG A 203 3.42 1.68 -11.31
C ARG A 203 1.92 1.52 -11.22
N GLU A 204 1.22 2.62 -11.07
CA GLU A 204 -0.24 2.68 -11.11
C GLU A 204 -0.71 3.10 -12.51
N TYR A 205 -1.81 2.52 -12.97
CA TYR A 205 -2.48 2.85 -14.22
C TYR A 205 -3.97 3.06 -13.94
N ALA A 206 -4.46 4.28 -14.19
CA ALA A 206 -5.89 4.56 -14.15
C ALA A 206 -6.62 4.05 -15.40
N GLY A 207 -7.77 3.41 -15.18
CA GLY A 207 -8.66 2.93 -16.23
C GLY A 207 -7.92 2.06 -17.26
N ARG A 208 -8.06 2.41 -18.56
CA ARG A 208 -7.43 1.70 -19.69
C ARG A 208 -6.10 2.28 -20.14
N SER A 209 -5.52 3.24 -19.41
CA SER A 209 -4.24 3.87 -19.79
C SER A 209 -3.11 2.85 -19.90
N LYS A 210 -2.24 3.02 -20.89
CA LYS A 210 -0.96 2.30 -20.99
C LYS A 210 0.20 3.07 -20.36
N THR A 211 -0.02 4.33 -20.00
CA THR A 211 0.97 5.19 -19.34
C THR A 211 0.68 5.21 -17.85
N PRO A 212 1.68 5.02 -16.97
CA PRO A 212 1.47 5.10 -15.54
C PRO A 212 0.96 6.49 -15.12
N THR A 213 -0.03 6.53 -14.22
CA THR A 213 -0.51 7.75 -13.57
C THR A 213 0.34 8.13 -12.37
N LEU A 214 0.93 7.14 -11.71
CA LEU A 214 1.83 7.30 -10.59
C LEU A 214 2.92 6.23 -10.67
N THR A 215 4.17 6.61 -10.37
CA THR A 215 5.26 5.66 -10.10
C THR A 215 5.83 5.95 -8.74
N ILE A 216 6.04 4.93 -7.92
CA ILE A 216 6.73 5.02 -6.63
C ILE A 216 7.98 4.14 -6.71
N LYS A 217 9.14 4.66 -6.30
CA LYS A 217 10.42 3.95 -6.39
C LYS A 217 11.15 3.93 -5.07
N LEU A 218 11.76 2.81 -4.73
CA LEU A 218 12.76 2.70 -3.67
C LEU A 218 14.04 3.42 -4.13
N VAL A 219 14.42 4.48 -3.44
CA VAL A 219 15.61 5.29 -3.79
C VAL A 219 16.81 5.01 -2.90
N GLU A 220 16.56 4.55 -1.67
CA GLU A 220 17.57 4.34 -0.63
C GLU A 220 17.11 3.24 0.34
N TRP A 221 18.04 2.39 0.79
CA TRP A 221 17.81 1.42 1.84
C TRP A 221 19.12 1.07 2.57
N THR A 222 19.03 0.73 3.87
CA THR A 222 20.14 0.26 4.71
C THR A 222 19.71 -0.88 5.61
#